data_AF-A0A7S4II22-F1
#
_entry.id   AF-A0A7S4II22-F1
#
_cell.length_a   1.000
_cell.length_b   1.000
_cell.length_c   1.000
_cell.angle_alpha   90.00
_cell.angle_beta   90.00
_cell.angle_gamma   90.00
#
_symmetry.space_group_name_H-M   'P 1'
#
loop_
_entity.id
_entity.type
_entity.pdbx_description
1 polymer ?
#
loop_
_entity_poly.entity_id
_entity_poly.type
_entity_poly.pdbx_seq_one_letter_code
_entity_poly.pdbx_strand_id
1 'polypeptide(L)'
;TRKKSRRKTFSTTKTKTRKHTKALRVTNTLFSQNGLMLGDCALPPFLFDTMKWIEVHAIKTPKILLLGCSAQPVEDIIRKYQTNPFSVNLDKVVDPFVVSELFKEILRSFCLKCLSLAFWLKYSPKFLENPVEIIKILKDEPRATLTLLKYVVSFLH
;
A
#
# COMPACT_ATOMS: atom_id res chain seq x y z
N THR A 1 20.03 24.45 -73.01
CA THR A 1 21.25 23.95 -72.34
C THR A 1 20.93 23.58 -70.89
N ARG A 2 20.83 22.28 -70.59
CA ARG A 2 20.54 21.73 -69.25
C ARG A 2 21.87 21.41 -68.56
N LYS A 3 22.20 22.07 -67.44
CA LYS A 3 23.36 21.70 -66.60
C LYS A 3 22.99 21.63 -65.11
N LYS A 4 22.77 20.38 -64.70
CA LYS A 4 23.11 19.73 -63.42
C LYS A 4 22.87 20.53 -62.13
N SER A 5 21.69 20.34 -61.55
CA SER A 5 21.42 20.52 -60.12
C SER A 5 22.31 19.60 -59.29
N ARG A 6 22.97 20.18 -58.30
CA ARG A 6 23.93 19.57 -57.37
C ARG A 6 23.19 18.58 -56.48
N ARG A 7 23.47 17.28 -56.64
CA ARG A 7 22.95 16.20 -55.79
C ARG A 7 23.49 16.38 -54.36
N LYS A 8 22.68 16.94 -53.45
CA LYS A 8 22.96 16.91 -52.01
C LYS A 8 22.85 15.46 -51.54
N THR A 9 23.97 14.88 -51.17
CA THR A 9 24.05 13.58 -50.50
C THR A 9 23.47 13.71 -49.09
N PHE A 10 22.34 13.05 -48.84
CA PHE A 10 21.85 12.82 -47.48
C PHE A 10 22.81 11.84 -46.80
N SER A 11 23.60 12.33 -45.83
CA SER A 11 24.32 11.46 -44.92
C SER A 11 23.32 10.87 -43.93
N THR A 12 23.26 9.54 -43.87
CA THR A 12 22.53 8.83 -42.82
C THR A 12 23.28 9.00 -41.51
N THR A 13 22.90 10.00 -40.72
CA THR A 13 23.33 10.09 -39.32
C THR A 13 22.77 8.87 -38.61
N LYS A 14 23.63 7.88 -38.33
CA LYS A 14 23.30 6.72 -37.50
C LYS A 14 22.89 7.24 -36.13
N THR A 15 21.59 7.36 -35.90
CA THR A 15 20.99 7.43 -34.57
C THR A 15 21.51 6.24 -33.79
N LYS A 16 22.31 6.51 -32.76
CA LYS A 16 22.65 5.50 -31.75
C LYS A 16 21.33 4.99 -31.19
N THR A 17 20.95 3.80 -31.63
CA THR A 17 19.79 3.07 -31.16
C THR A 17 19.89 2.99 -29.65
N ARG A 18 18.88 3.54 -28.99
CA ARG A 18 18.55 3.32 -27.58
C ARG A 18 18.89 1.87 -27.25
N LYS A 19 19.97 1.65 -26.50
CA LYS A 19 20.06 0.44 -25.70
C LYS A 19 18.83 0.51 -24.81
N HIS A 20 17.85 -0.34 -25.11
CA HIS A 20 16.84 -0.71 -24.15
C HIS A 20 17.62 -1.26 -22.96
N THR A 21 17.90 -0.41 -21.99
CA THR A 21 17.99 -0.85 -20.61
C THR A 21 16.64 -1.50 -20.41
N LYS A 22 16.59 -2.84 -20.52
CA LYS A 22 15.53 -3.63 -19.93
C LYS A 22 15.35 -2.97 -18.58
N ALA A 23 14.17 -2.40 -18.34
CA ALA A 23 13.80 -1.97 -17.01
C ALA A 23 14.20 -3.16 -16.14
N LEU A 24 15.22 -2.94 -15.30
CA LEU A 24 15.46 -3.81 -14.17
C LEU A 24 14.10 -3.77 -13.50
N ARG A 25 13.29 -4.81 -13.74
CA ARG A 25 12.24 -5.17 -12.83
C ARG A 25 13.04 -5.40 -11.56
N VAL A 26 13.12 -4.35 -10.75
CA VAL A 26 13.27 -4.49 -9.32
C VAL A 26 12.05 -5.32 -8.97
N THR A 27 12.22 -6.63 -9.07
CA THR A 27 11.38 -7.57 -8.38
C THR A 27 11.51 -7.12 -6.94
N ASN A 28 10.47 -6.47 -6.42
CA ASN A 28 10.26 -6.31 -4.99
C ASN A 28 10.09 -7.73 -4.40
N THR A 29 11.17 -8.51 -4.40
CA THR A 29 11.32 -9.72 -3.61
C THR A 29 11.73 -9.27 -2.20
N LEU A 30 10.80 -8.58 -1.55
CA LEU A 30 10.80 -8.30 -0.11
C LEU A 30 9.51 -8.84 0.54
N PHE A 31 8.87 -9.83 -0.09
CA PHE A 31 7.80 -10.59 0.54
C PHE A 31 8.42 -11.74 1.34
N SER A 32 8.60 -11.45 2.62
CA SER A 32 9.11 -12.31 3.70
C SER A 32 8.21 -13.53 3.95
N GLN A 33 8.81 -14.61 4.46
CA GLN A 33 8.21 -15.88 4.86
C GLN A 33 7.14 -15.79 5.98
N ASN A 34 6.80 -14.59 6.47
CA ASN A 34 5.82 -14.36 7.55
C ASN A 34 4.58 -13.53 7.12
N GLY A 35 4.37 -13.28 5.82
CA GLY A 35 3.15 -12.60 5.35
C GLY A 35 1.96 -13.56 5.21
N LEU A 36 0.76 -13.14 5.61
CA LEU A 36 -0.46 -13.87 5.29
C LEU A 36 -0.70 -13.84 3.77
N MET A 37 -0.66 -15.01 3.13
CA MET A 37 -1.01 -15.18 1.73
C MET A 37 -2.54 -15.14 1.57
N LEU A 38 -3.06 -14.08 0.95
CA LEU A 38 -4.47 -13.90 0.60
C LEU A 38 -4.68 -14.25 -0.89
N GLY A 39 -4.45 -15.51 -1.27
CA GLY A 39 -4.51 -15.95 -2.66
C GLY A 39 -3.39 -15.33 -3.53
N ASP A 40 -3.75 -14.61 -4.59
CA ASP A 40 -2.79 -13.92 -5.49
C ASP A 40 -2.18 -12.65 -4.87
N CYS A 41 -2.52 -12.31 -3.63
CA CYS A 41 -2.09 -11.08 -2.95
C CYS A 41 -1.56 -11.42 -1.55
N ALA A 42 -0.49 -10.74 -1.12
CA ALA A 42 0.06 -10.89 0.22
C ALA A 42 -0.33 -9.69 1.07
N LEU A 43 -0.85 -9.91 2.28
CA LEU A 43 -0.98 -8.82 3.25
C LEU A 43 0.44 -8.36 3.63
N PRO A 44 0.73 -7.05 3.73
CA PRO A 44 2.00 -6.59 4.27
C PRO A 44 2.26 -7.24 5.63
N PRO A 45 3.41 -7.91 5.85
CA PRO A 45 3.67 -8.66 7.08
C PRO A 45 3.47 -7.80 8.34
N PHE A 46 3.89 -6.53 8.29
CA PHE A 46 3.73 -5.61 9.40
C PHE A 46 2.28 -5.24 9.71
N LEU A 47 1.44 -5.13 8.68
CA LEU A 47 0.00 -4.94 8.88
C LEU A 47 -0.60 -6.18 9.54
N PHE A 48 -0.21 -7.37 9.11
CA PHE A 48 -0.67 -8.62 9.71
C PHE A 48 -0.28 -8.71 11.19
N ASP A 49 0.99 -8.46 11.50
CA ASP A 49 1.52 -8.55 12.86
C ASP A 49 0.85 -7.54 13.80
N THR A 50 0.61 -6.31 13.34
CA THR A 50 -0.10 -5.30 14.13
C THR A 50 -1.56 -5.66 14.38
N MET A 51 -2.28 -6.15 13.35
CA MET A 51 -3.67 -6.59 13.51
C MET A 51 -3.76 -7.75 14.50
N LYS A 52 -2.94 -8.80 14.31
CA LYS A 52 -2.90 -9.95 15.21
C LYS A 52 -2.57 -9.55 16.65
N TRP A 53 -1.63 -8.63 16.84
CA TRP A 53 -1.29 -8.16 18.18
C TRP A 53 -2.49 -7.47 18.86
N ILE A 54 -3.22 -6.63 18.11
CA ILE A 54 -4.42 -5.94 18.63
C ILE A 54 -5.52 -6.95 18.99
N GLU A 55 -5.78 -7.95 18.15
CA GLU A 55 -6.77 -9.01 18.41
C GLU A 55 -6.47 -9.75 19.73
N VAL A 56 -5.20 -10.10 19.95
CA VAL A 56 -4.78 -10.89 21.11
C VAL A 56 -4.74 -10.05 22.39
N HIS A 57 -4.21 -8.82 22.33
CA HIS A 57 -3.84 -8.06 23.52
C HIS A 57 -4.73 -6.84 23.81
N ALA A 58 -5.36 -6.24 22.79
CA ALA A 58 -5.98 -4.92 22.91
C ALA A 58 -7.48 -4.87 22.56
N ILE A 59 -8.10 -5.99 22.20
CA ILE A 59 -9.52 -6.04 21.81
C ILE A 59 -10.48 -5.57 22.94
N LYS A 60 -10.07 -5.75 24.19
CA LYS A 60 -10.83 -5.30 25.38
C LYS A 60 -10.43 -3.91 25.87
N THR A 61 -9.44 -3.27 25.24
CA THR A 61 -8.97 -1.94 25.65
C THR A 61 -10.02 -0.88 25.29
N PRO A 62 -10.52 -0.10 26.26
CA PRO A 62 -11.52 0.92 25.98
C PRO A 62 -11.02 1.94 24.95
N LYS A 63 -11.85 2.23 23.94
CA LYS A 63 -11.56 3.22 22.89
C LYS A 63 -10.26 2.95 22.12
N ILE A 64 -9.86 1.68 22.00
CA ILE A 64 -8.82 1.26 21.05
C ILE A 64 -9.18 1.74 19.64
N LEU A 65 -8.19 2.12 18.83
CA LEU A 65 -8.33 2.76 17.51
C LEU A 65 -8.92 4.19 17.52
N LEU A 66 -9.70 4.57 18.54
CA LEU A 66 -10.30 5.91 18.68
C LEU A 66 -9.35 6.91 19.34
N LEU A 67 -8.71 6.53 20.46
CA LEU A 67 -7.73 7.38 21.14
C LEU A 67 -6.35 7.25 20.51
N GLY A 68 -5.61 8.35 20.47
CA GLY A 68 -4.22 8.38 20.04
C GLY A 68 -3.23 8.40 21.19
N CYS A 69 -1.97 8.12 20.87
CA CYS A 69 -0.83 8.18 21.79
C CYS A 69 0.19 9.23 21.33
N SER A 70 1.31 9.31 22.05
CA SER A 70 2.48 10.08 21.59
C SER A 70 2.97 9.56 20.23
N ALA A 71 3.37 10.45 19.33
CA ALA A 71 3.89 10.10 18.02
C ALA A 71 5.28 9.45 18.08
N GLN A 72 6.11 9.87 19.05
CA GLN A 72 7.52 9.46 19.12
C GLN A 72 7.72 7.93 19.15
N PRO A 73 7.02 7.14 20.00
CA PRO A 73 7.15 5.68 20.00
C PRO A 73 6.73 5.03 18.68
N VAL A 74 5.72 5.59 18.01
CA VAL A 74 5.20 5.08 16.74
C VAL A 74 6.25 5.30 15.64
N GLU A 75 6.79 6.52 15.55
CA GLU A 75 7.84 6.86 14.59
C GLU A 75 9.11 6.02 14.80
N ASP A 76 9.51 5.78 16.04
CA ASP A 76 10.68 4.96 16.36
C ASP A 76 10.50 3.51 15.91
N ILE A 77 9.30 2.94 16.08
CA ILE A 77 8.98 1.59 15.60
C ILE A 77 8.97 1.55 14.06
N ILE A 78 8.38 2.55 13.40
CA ILE A 78 8.36 2.63 11.92
C ILE A 78 9.78 2.74 11.37
N ARG A 79 10.63 3.59 11.97
CA ARG A 79 12.03 3.75 11.56
C ARG A 79 12.82 2.45 11.72
N LYS A 80 12.60 1.73 12.83
CA LYS A 80 13.19 0.39 13.05
C LYS A 80 12.71 -0.60 11.99
N TYR A 81 11.41 -0.62 11.69
CA TYR A 81 10.84 -1.50 10.66
C TYR A 81 11.45 -1.23 9.28
N GLN A 82 11.59 0.04 8.90
CA GLN A 82 12.19 0.46 7.63
C GLN A 82 13.67 0.09 7.51
N THR A 83 14.40 0.13 8.63
CA THR A 83 15.83 -0.21 8.68
C THR A 83 16.04 -1.72 8.67
N ASN A 84 15.27 -2.45 9.50
CA ASN A 84 15.31 -3.90 9.60
C ASN A 84 13.94 -4.43 10.08
N PRO A 85 13.10 -4.97 9.18
CA PRO A 85 11.78 -5.50 9.52
C PRO A 85 11.81 -6.56 10.62
N PHE A 86 12.87 -7.37 10.69
CA PHE A 86 13.02 -8.45 11.66
C PHE A 86 13.40 -7.97 13.07
N SER A 87 13.78 -6.69 13.21
CA SER A 87 14.15 -6.11 14.51
C SER A 87 12.96 -5.66 15.35
N VAL A 88 11.77 -5.56 14.74
CA VAL A 88 10.56 -5.10 15.41
C VAL A 88 9.90 -6.26 16.13
N ASN A 89 9.77 -6.13 17.44
CA ASN A 89 9.03 -7.07 18.27
C ASN A 89 7.92 -6.28 18.98
N LEU A 90 6.67 -6.51 18.56
CA LEU A 90 5.49 -5.83 19.11
C LEU A 90 5.16 -6.28 20.54
N ASP A 91 5.59 -7.47 20.97
CA ASP A 91 5.35 -7.97 22.33
C ASP A 91 6.10 -7.14 23.40
N LYS A 92 7.09 -6.33 22.99
CA LYS A 92 7.80 -5.39 23.86
C LYS A 92 7.07 -4.06 24.02
N VAL A 93 5.99 -3.81 23.27
CA VAL A 93 5.23 -2.57 23.32
C VAL A 93 4.19 -2.68 24.44
N VAL A 94 4.38 -1.89 25.50
CA VAL A 94 3.49 -1.92 26.69
C VAL A 94 2.18 -1.18 26.44
N ASP A 95 2.23 -0.07 25.71
CA ASP A 95 1.06 0.76 25.46
C ASP A 95 0.29 0.27 24.21
N PRO A 96 -0.94 -0.27 24.36
CA PRO A 96 -1.73 -0.73 23.23
C PRO A 96 -2.13 0.40 22.27
N PHE A 97 -2.18 1.65 22.72
CA PHE A 97 -2.48 2.79 21.86
C PHE A 97 -1.36 3.05 20.85
N VAL A 98 -0.11 2.70 21.18
CA VAL A 98 1.04 2.76 20.24
C VAL A 98 0.85 1.78 19.09
N VAL A 99 0.45 0.53 19.38
CA VAL A 99 0.22 -0.47 18.32
C VAL A 99 -1.02 -0.11 17.48
N SER A 100 -2.03 0.48 18.11
CA SER A 100 -3.21 1.02 17.42
C SER A 100 -2.87 2.19 16.49
N GLU A 101 -2.05 3.15 16.93
CA GLU A 101 -1.56 4.23 16.06
C GLU A 101 -0.66 3.69 14.95
N LEU A 102 0.17 2.70 15.25
CA LEU A 102 1.01 2.03 14.26
C LEU A 102 0.17 1.37 13.18
N PHE A 103 -0.91 0.67 13.52
CA PHE A 103 -1.88 0.14 12.55
C PHE A 103 -2.44 1.25 11.65
N LYS A 104 -2.86 2.37 12.22
CA LYS A 104 -3.39 3.51 11.45
C LYS A 104 -2.32 4.13 10.55
N GLU A 105 -1.10 4.26 11.02
CA GLU A 105 0.02 4.81 10.26
C GLU A 105 0.47 3.86 9.14
N ILE A 106 0.47 2.55 9.38
CA ILE A 106 0.70 1.54 8.32
C ILE A 106 -0.37 1.69 7.24
N LEU A 107 -1.65 1.79 7.62
CA LEU A 107 -2.70 2.03 6.64
C LEU A 107 -2.53 3.36 5.91
N ARG A 108 -2.10 4.43 6.59
CA ARG A 108 -1.84 5.74 5.97
C ARG A 108 -0.65 5.73 5.00
N SER A 109 0.42 5.02 5.37
CA SER A 109 1.70 5.00 4.67
C SER A 109 1.80 3.92 3.59
N PHE A 110 1.40 2.67 3.88
CA PHE A 110 1.34 1.59 2.89
C PHE A 110 0.13 1.74 1.96
N CYS A 111 -0.98 2.25 2.47
CA CYS A 111 -2.15 2.55 1.67
C CYS A 111 -2.17 4.05 1.38
N LEU A 112 -1.35 4.44 0.41
CA LEU A 112 -1.82 5.39 -0.58
C LEU A 112 -3.09 4.79 -1.18
N LYS A 113 -4.21 5.08 -0.51
CA LYS A 113 -5.58 4.83 -0.92
C LYS A 113 -5.95 3.33 -1.02
N CYS A 114 -6.41 2.73 0.09
CA CYS A 114 -7.21 1.48 0.07
C CYS A 114 -8.40 1.54 -0.90
N LEU A 115 -8.72 2.72 -1.42
CA LEU A 115 -9.78 3.00 -2.38
C LEU A 115 -9.26 4.06 -3.33
N SER A 116 -9.21 3.78 -4.63
CA SER A 116 -8.61 4.66 -5.63
C SER A 116 -9.20 6.08 -5.62
N LEU A 117 -8.51 7.04 -6.26
CA LEU A 117 -9.10 8.37 -6.48
C LEU A 117 -10.46 8.29 -7.20
N ALA A 118 -10.64 7.32 -8.10
CA ALA A 118 -11.91 7.13 -8.81
C ALA A 118 -13.05 6.72 -7.87
N PHE A 119 -12.77 5.91 -6.83
CA PHE A 119 -13.73 5.64 -5.76
C PHE A 119 -14.17 6.95 -5.10
N TRP A 120 -13.22 7.78 -4.68
CA TRP A 120 -13.53 9.02 -3.95
C TRP A 120 -14.28 10.06 -4.79
N LEU A 121 -14.08 10.08 -6.11
CA LEU A 121 -14.85 10.93 -7.02
C LEU A 121 -16.30 10.48 -7.17
N LYS A 122 -16.56 9.18 -7.03
CA LYS A 122 -17.91 8.60 -7.12
C LYS A 122 -18.59 8.53 -5.77
N TYR A 123 -17.85 8.42 -4.67
CA TYR A 123 -18.38 8.26 -3.32
C TYR A 123 -19.19 9.47 -2.88
N SER A 124 -20.34 9.19 -2.27
CA SER A 124 -21.16 10.17 -1.57
C SER A 124 -21.52 9.62 -0.19
N PRO A 125 -21.46 10.44 0.89
CA PRO A 125 -21.92 10.02 2.21
C PRO A 125 -23.37 9.50 2.23
N LYS A 126 -24.23 9.98 1.31
CA LYS A 126 -25.62 9.52 1.17
C LYS A 126 -25.71 8.04 0.79
N PHE A 127 -24.66 7.46 0.21
CA PHE A 127 -24.64 6.04 -0.18
C PHE A 127 -24.46 5.11 1.02
N LEU A 128 -24.15 5.61 2.22
CA LEU A 128 -24.16 4.80 3.42
C LEU A 128 -25.57 4.27 3.75
N GLU A 129 -26.61 4.97 3.32
CA GLU A 129 -28.02 4.54 3.44
C GLU A 129 -28.41 3.51 2.36
N ASN A 130 -27.61 3.37 1.30
CA ASN A 130 -27.86 2.45 0.20
C ASN A 130 -26.59 1.64 -0.15
N PRO A 131 -26.39 0.46 0.46
CA PRO A 131 -25.18 -0.34 0.27
C PRO A 131 -24.95 -0.79 -1.17
N VAL A 132 -26.01 -0.85 -2.00
CA VAL A 132 -25.90 -1.23 -3.41
C VAL A 132 -25.05 -0.24 -4.21
N GLU A 133 -25.15 1.06 -3.91
CA GLU A 133 -24.35 2.09 -4.59
C GLU A 133 -22.87 1.98 -4.22
N ILE A 134 -22.55 1.69 -2.96
CA ILE A 134 -21.17 1.43 -2.52
C ILE A 134 -20.60 0.21 -3.25
N ILE A 135 -21.37 -0.88 -3.35
CA ILE A 135 -20.94 -2.09 -4.07
C ILE A 135 -20.67 -1.79 -5.55
N LYS A 136 -21.50 -0.98 -6.21
CA LYS A 136 -21.27 -0.60 -7.62
C LYS A 136 -19.95 0.13 -7.81
N ILE A 137 -19.60 1.04 -6.90
CA ILE A 137 -18.34 1.80 -6.97
C ILE A 137 -17.14 0.89 -6.67
N LEU A 138 -17.27 -0.01 -5.69
CA LEU A 138 -16.21 -0.96 -5.34
C LEU A 138 -15.87 -1.95 -6.45
N LYS A 139 -16.81 -2.27 -7.36
CA LYS A 139 -16.54 -3.17 -8.50
C LYS A 139 -15.44 -2.68 -9.44
N ASP A 140 -15.18 -1.37 -9.45
CA ASP A 140 -14.15 -0.77 -10.29
C ASP A 140 -12.75 -0.82 -9.65
N GLU A 141 -12.64 -1.22 -8.38
CA GLU A 141 -11.36 -1.29 -7.67
C GLU A 141 -10.55 -2.54 -8.03
N PRO A 142 -9.20 -2.47 -7.99
CA PRO A 142 -8.36 -3.64 -8.20
C PRO A 142 -8.66 -4.76 -7.19
N ARG A 143 -8.58 -6.01 -7.63
CA ARG A 143 -8.81 -7.19 -6.77
C ARG A 143 -7.93 -7.22 -5.52
N ALA A 144 -6.67 -6.78 -5.63
CA ALA A 144 -5.76 -6.67 -4.50
C ALA A 144 -6.28 -5.69 -3.44
N THR A 145 -6.75 -4.52 -3.90
CA THR A 145 -7.35 -3.47 -3.08
C THR A 145 -8.61 -3.97 -2.37
N LEU A 146 -9.50 -4.65 -3.10
CA LEU A 146 -10.71 -5.23 -2.52
C LEU A 146 -10.41 -6.32 -1.49
N THR A 147 -9.36 -7.12 -1.72
CA THR A 147 -8.93 -8.18 -0.80
C THR A 147 -8.37 -7.58 0.49
N LEU A 148 -7.53 -6.55 0.38
CA LEU A 148 -7.02 -5.80 1.53
C LEU A 148 -8.16 -5.12 2.30
N LEU A 149 -9.06 -4.43 1.60
CA LEU A 149 -10.22 -3.78 2.20
C LEU A 149 -11.10 -4.77 2.94
N LYS A 150 -11.39 -5.93 2.33
CA LYS A 150 -12.15 -7.01 2.98
C LYS A 150 -11.49 -7.43 4.28
N TYR A 151 -10.18 -7.62 4.29
CA TYR A 151 -9.46 -8.06 5.49
C TYR A 151 -9.47 -7.00 6.60
N VAL A 152 -9.20 -5.74 6.27
CA VAL A 152 -9.25 -4.62 7.23
C VAL A 152 -10.66 -4.46 7.81
N VAL A 153 -11.69 -4.50 6.96
CA VAL A 153 -13.09 -4.39 7.41
C VAL A 153 -13.49 -5.59 8.28
N SER A 154 -13.06 -6.81 7.94
CA SER A 154 -13.33 -8.00 8.74
C SER A 154 -12.65 -7.97 10.11
N PHE A 155 -11.46 -7.37 10.22
CA PHE A 155 -10.79 -7.18 11.51
C PHE A 155 -11.44 -6.11 12.39
N LEU A 156 -11.97 -5.05 11.77
CA LEU A 156 -12.66 -3.98 12.48
C LEU A 156 -14.06 -4.38 12.99
N HIS A 157 -14.65 -5.44 12.42
CA HIS A 157 -15.96 -5.97 12.77
C HIS A 157 -15.88 -7.03 13.88
#